data_AF-A0A4Q9NSS6-F1
#
_entry.id   AF-A0A4Q9NSS6-F1
#
_cell.length_a   1.000
_cell.length_b   1.000
_cell.length_c   1.000
_cell.angle_alpha   90.00
_cell.angle_beta   90.00
_cell.angle_gamma   90.00
#
_symmetry.space_group_name_H-M   'P 1'
#
loop_
_entity.id
_entity.type
_entity.pdbx_description
1 polymer ?
#
loop_
_entity_poly.entity_id
_entity_poly.type
_entity_poly.pdbx_seq_one_letter_code
_entity_poly.pdbx_strand_id
1 'polypeptide(L)'
;MDSQNFPSPSIAALERFQSYPFADDADYQQGLAGIVSSGALEGKSEDEKAEIILGSEVFYFNRISDISITLDEARIARRDFQNQETNIASDSSTIPLRLPAGNQEQQTLTFAQLKELIEQGRTDEIPNNKIIPNVLSSDTPSESKANVRKKPWEIQATA
;
A
#
# COMPACT_ATOMS: atom_id res chain seq x y z
N MET A 1 -19.61 18.81 -16.46
CA MET A 1 -19.12 17.86 -15.43
C MET A 1 -19.04 16.54 -16.14
N ASP A 2 -17.92 16.34 -16.82
CA ASP A 2 -17.68 15.23 -17.71
C ASP A 2 -17.43 13.99 -16.86
N SER A 3 -18.44 13.12 -16.81
CA SER A 3 -18.33 11.78 -16.26
C SER A 3 -17.33 11.01 -17.10
N GLN A 4 -16.08 10.97 -16.65
CA GLN A 4 -15.04 10.11 -17.20
C GLN A 4 -15.49 8.65 -17.04
N ASN A 5 -16.12 8.12 -18.09
CA ASN A 5 -16.42 6.71 -18.27
C ASN A 5 -15.09 6.00 -18.53
N PHE A 6 -14.33 5.73 -17.48
CA PHE A 6 -13.15 4.88 -17.59
C PHE A 6 -13.63 3.47 -17.95
N PRO A 7 -13.22 2.91 -19.10
CA PRO A 7 -13.53 1.52 -19.40
C PRO A 7 -12.94 0.66 -18.27
N SER A 8 -13.78 -0.16 -17.62
CA SER A 8 -13.29 -1.13 -16.64
C SER A 8 -12.20 -1.97 -17.30
N PRO A 9 -10.99 -2.02 -16.76
CA PRO A 9 -9.93 -2.82 -17.36
C PRO A 9 -10.34 -4.28 -17.32
N SER A 10 -10.27 -4.94 -18.49
CA SER A 10 -10.51 -6.38 -18.58
C SER A 10 -9.46 -7.13 -17.75
N ILE A 11 -9.82 -8.24 -17.12
CA ILE A 11 -8.88 -9.12 -16.38
C ILE A 11 -7.61 -9.42 -17.21
N ALA A 12 -7.76 -9.58 -18.53
CA ALA A 12 -6.67 -9.77 -19.47
C ALA A 12 -5.63 -8.63 -19.48
N ALA A 13 -6.04 -7.38 -19.21
CA ALA A 13 -5.13 -6.25 -19.08
C ALA A 13 -4.27 -6.35 -17.82
N LEU A 14 -4.87 -6.77 -16.70
CA LEU A 14 -4.17 -6.98 -15.44
C LEU A 14 -3.18 -8.14 -15.53
N GLU A 15 -3.53 -9.21 -16.23
CA GLU A 15 -2.61 -10.32 -16.51
C GLU A 15 -1.43 -9.89 -17.38
N ARG A 16 -1.67 -9.06 -18.40
CA ARG A 16 -0.60 -8.48 -19.24
C ARG A 16 0.32 -7.55 -18.46
N PHE A 17 -0.25 -6.74 -17.56
CA PHE A 17 0.53 -5.88 -16.69
C PHE A 17 1.45 -6.70 -15.77
N GLN A 18 0.91 -7.74 -15.14
CA GLN A 18 1.70 -8.61 -14.25
C GLN A 18 2.79 -9.40 -14.98
N SER A 19 2.54 -9.81 -16.22
CA SER A 19 3.52 -10.54 -17.04
C SER A 19 4.50 -9.64 -17.80
N TYR A 20 4.37 -8.31 -17.66
CA TYR A 20 5.24 -7.37 -18.36
C TYR A 20 6.66 -7.33 -17.74
N PRO A 21 7.74 -7.52 -18.52
CA PRO A 21 9.11 -7.56 -18.01
C PRO A 21 9.68 -6.15 -17.80
N PHE A 22 9.17 -5.42 -16.80
CA PHE A 22 9.65 -4.07 -16.47
C PHE A 22 11.15 -4.00 -16.19
N ALA A 23 11.76 -5.10 -15.71
CA ALA A 23 13.20 -5.18 -15.43
C ALA A 23 14.06 -5.14 -16.70
N ASP A 24 13.58 -5.70 -17.81
CA ASP A 24 14.33 -5.83 -19.07
C ASP A 24 14.04 -4.69 -20.07
N ASP A 25 13.03 -3.86 -19.79
CA ASP A 25 12.64 -2.74 -20.64
C ASP A 25 13.54 -1.51 -20.44
N ALA A 26 14.40 -1.23 -21.43
CA ALA A 26 15.34 -0.12 -21.40
C ALA A 26 14.66 1.27 -21.30
N ASP A 27 13.52 1.47 -21.97
CA ASP A 27 12.82 2.76 -21.99
C ASP A 27 12.19 3.05 -20.62
N TYR A 28 11.60 2.02 -20.00
CA TYR A 28 11.09 2.11 -18.64
C TYR A 28 12.22 2.35 -17.62
N GLN A 29 13.31 1.58 -17.69
CA GLN A 29 14.46 1.72 -16.78
C GLN A 29 15.10 3.10 -16.88
N GLN A 30 15.21 3.67 -18.08
CA GLN A 30 15.70 5.03 -18.27
C GLN A 30 14.76 6.06 -17.62
N GLY A 31 13.44 5.88 -17.76
CA GLY A 31 12.44 6.72 -17.09
C GLY A 31 12.52 6.63 -15.57
N LEU A 32 12.64 5.41 -15.03
CA LEU A 32 12.77 5.14 -13.61
C LEU A 32 14.06 5.76 -13.04
N ALA A 33 15.18 5.66 -13.75
CA ALA A 33 16.44 6.31 -13.36
C ALA A 33 16.30 7.83 -13.23
N GLY A 34 15.48 8.46 -14.07
CA GLY A 34 15.13 9.89 -13.95
C GLY A 34 14.36 10.20 -12.67
N ILE A 35 13.37 9.36 -12.32
CA ILE A 35 12.59 9.51 -11.08
C ILE A 35 13.50 9.35 -9.86
N VAL A 36 14.36 8.33 -9.86
CA VAL A 36 15.34 8.09 -8.78
C VAL A 36 16.29 9.27 -8.66
N SER A 37 16.84 9.77 -9.76
CA SER A 37 17.79 10.89 -9.79
C SER A 37 17.17 12.23 -9.38
N SER A 38 15.86 12.38 -9.55
CA SER A 38 15.14 13.59 -9.13
C SER A 38 14.99 13.72 -7.60
N GLY A 39 15.45 12.74 -6.84
CA GLY A 39 15.29 12.69 -5.38
C GLY A 39 13.89 12.24 -4.96
N ALA A 40 13.06 11.74 -5.88
CA ALA A 40 11.70 11.33 -5.58
C ALA A 40 11.61 10.19 -4.54
N LEU A 41 12.69 9.42 -4.34
CA LEU A 41 12.77 8.33 -3.36
C LEU A 41 13.56 8.71 -2.10
N GLU A 42 14.16 9.91 -2.05
CA GLU A 42 15.03 10.31 -0.95
C GLU A 42 14.20 10.69 0.29
N GLY A 43 14.54 10.12 1.44
CA GLY A 43 13.82 10.35 2.72
C GLY A 43 12.50 9.60 2.89
N LYS A 44 12.09 8.77 1.92
CA LYS A 44 10.85 7.96 1.98
C LYS A 44 11.06 6.58 2.57
N SER A 45 10.00 6.03 3.18
CA SER A 45 10.00 4.64 3.66
C SER A 45 10.08 3.64 2.50
N GLU A 46 10.45 2.38 2.78
CA GLU A 46 10.46 1.33 1.76
C GLU A 46 9.07 1.11 1.14
N ASP A 47 8.00 1.18 1.94
CA ASP A 47 6.63 1.09 1.44
C ASP A 47 6.28 2.23 0.47
N GLU A 48 6.65 3.46 0.81
CA GLU A 48 6.40 4.62 -0.05
C GLU A 48 7.19 4.54 -1.36
N LYS A 49 8.43 4.03 -1.31
CA LYS A 49 9.23 3.78 -2.51
C LYS A 49 8.57 2.74 -3.41
N ALA A 50 8.05 1.66 -2.81
CA ALA A 50 7.33 0.62 -3.55
C ALA A 50 6.04 1.17 -4.21
N GLU A 51 5.33 2.08 -3.54
CA GLU A 51 4.15 2.74 -4.13
C GLU A 51 4.51 3.64 -5.32
N ILE A 52 5.62 4.37 -5.22
CA ILE A 52 6.10 5.23 -6.32
C ILE A 52 6.54 4.39 -7.52
N ILE A 53 7.23 3.27 -7.27
CA ILE A 53 7.63 2.33 -8.32
C ILE A 53 6.38 1.75 -8.98
N LEU A 54 5.41 1.25 -8.21
CA LEU A 54 4.15 0.73 -8.75
C LEU A 54 3.40 1.78 -9.56
N GLY A 55 3.32 3.02 -9.08
CA GLY A 55 2.72 4.12 -9.83
C GLY A 55 3.43 4.40 -11.16
N SER A 56 4.76 4.32 -11.18
CA SER A 56 5.54 4.47 -12.41
C SER A 56 5.31 3.32 -13.41
N GLU A 57 5.22 2.08 -12.93
CA GLU A 57 4.93 0.89 -13.73
C GLU A 57 3.56 1.03 -14.40
N VAL A 58 2.53 1.37 -13.61
CA VAL A 58 1.15 1.56 -14.11
C VAL A 58 1.09 2.68 -15.13
N PHE A 59 1.70 3.82 -14.82
CA PHE A 59 1.73 4.96 -15.74
C PHE A 59 2.39 4.60 -17.07
N TYR A 60 3.55 3.94 -17.02
CA TYR A 60 4.27 3.53 -18.21
C TYR A 60 3.47 2.51 -19.02
N PHE A 61 2.94 1.48 -18.38
CA PHE A 61 2.15 0.43 -19.04
C PHE A 61 0.90 0.99 -19.73
N ASN A 62 0.19 1.89 -19.05
CA ASN A 62 -0.98 2.56 -19.61
C ASN A 62 -0.61 3.39 -20.85
N ARG A 63 0.56 4.05 -20.81
CA ARG A 63 1.07 4.85 -21.94
C ARG A 63 1.39 3.99 -23.16
N ILE A 64 1.99 2.81 -22.98
CA ILE A 64 2.41 1.96 -24.11
C ILE A 64 1.29 1.08 -24.66
N SER A 65 0.36 0.65 -23.80
CA SER A 65 -0.68 -0.32 -24.17
C SER A 65 -2.00 0.34 -24.57
N ASP A 66 -2.14 1.65 -24.34
CA ASP A 66 -3.42 2.39 -24.47
C ASP A 66 -4.54 1.73 -23.61
N ILE A 67 -4.13 1.25 -22.43
CA ILE A 67 -5.01 0.61 -21.44
C ILE A 67 -5.08 1.54 -20.23
N SER A 68 -6.25 1.64 -19.59
CA SER A 68 -6.42 2.38 -18.34
C SER A 68 -6.49 1.42 -17.15
N ILE A 69 -5.34 1.04 -16.59
CA ILE A 69 -5.26 0.36 -15.28
C ILE A 69 -5.12 1.42 -14.19
N THR A 70 -5.86 1.29 -13.10
CA THR A 70 -5.72 2.18 -11.94
C THR A 70 -4.65 1.66 -10.98
N LEU A 71 -4.09 2.58 -10.17
CA LEU A 71 -3.10 2.22 -9.15
C LEU A 71 -3.66 1.22 -8.12
N ASP A 72 -4.93 1.35 -7.77
CA ASP A 72 -5.60 0.47 -6.80
C ASP A 72 -5.72 -0.96 -7.33
N GLU A 73 -6.09 -1.12 -8.60
CA GLU A 73 -6.17 -2.42 -9.25
C GLU A 73 -4.80 -3.10 -9.38
N ALA A 74 -3.76 -2.33 -9.75
CA ALA A 74 -2.39 -2.84 -9.80
C ALA A 74 -1.88 -3.24 -8.40
N ARG A 75 -2.30 -2.52 -7.35
CA ARG A 75 -1.96 -2.84 -5.96
C ARG A 75 -2.60 -4.17 -5.52
N ILE A 76 -3.87 -4.38 -5.87
CA ILE A 76 -4.57 -5.64 -5.60
C ILE A 76 -3.89 -6.79 -6.37
N ALA A 77 -3.64 -6.59 -7.67
CA ALA A 77 -2.97 -7.57 -8.52
C ALA A 77 -1.58 -7.99 -8.00
N ARG A 78 -0.76 -7.03 -7.56
CA ARG A 78 0.57 -7.32 -7.00
C ARG A 78 0.49 -8.12 -5.70
N ARG A 79 -0.53 -7.86 -4.87
CA ARG A 79 -0.79 -8.62 -3.63
C ARG A 79 -1.21 -10.05 -3.93
N ASP A 80 -2.04 -10.25 -4.96
CA ASP A 80 -2.48 -11.59 -5.39
C ASP A 80 -1.33 -12.40 -6.00
N PHE A 81 -0.44 -11.77 -6.77
CA PHE A 81 0.73 -12.43 -7.35
C PHE A 81 1.72 -12.92 -6.29
N GLN A 82 2.04 -12.10 -5.27
CA GLN A 82 2.90 -12.51 -4.16
C GLN A 82 2.34 -13.70 -3.36
N ASN A 83 1.01 -13.79 -3.22
CA ASN A 83 0.36 -14.93 -2.57
C ASN A 83 0.42 -16.23 -3.40
N GLN A 84 0.61 -16.14 -4.72
CA GLN A 84 0.75 -17.32 -5.59
C GLN A 84 2.19 -17.85 -5.64
N GLU A 85 3.21 -16.96 -5.68
CA GLU A 85 4.61 -17.38 -5.79
C GLU A 85 5.14 -18.06 -4.50
N THR A 86 4.55 -17.76 -3.35
CA THR A 86 4.85 -18.41 -2.06
C THR A 86 4.35 -19.85 -1.93
N ASN A 87 3.53 -20.35 -2.87
CA ASN A 87 3.07 -21.74 -2.89
C ASN A 87 3.96 -22.70 -3.72
N ILE A 88 4.93 -22.21 -4.50
CA ILE A 88 5.70 -23.05 -5.46
C ILE A 88 7.19 -23.21 -5.08
N ALA A 89 7.66 -22.59 -4.00
CA ALA A 89 9.06 -22.72 -3.53
C ALA A 89 9.24 -23.67 -2.33
N SER A 90 8.41 -24.71 -2.19
CA SER A 90 8.54 -25.74 -1.14
C SER A 90 8.89 -27.12 -1.69
N ASP A 91 9.95 -27.24 -2.50
CA ASP A 91 10.62 -28.54 -2.73
C ASP A 91 12.09 -28.36 -3.10
N SER A 92 12.96 -28.21 -2.09
CA SER A 92 14.25 -28.90 -2.05
C SER A 92 14.92 -28.66 -0.70
N SER A 93 15.26 -29.77 -0.06
CA SER A 93 15.83 -29.89 1.27
C SER A 93 17.23 -29.27 1.39
N THR A 94 17.61 -28.79 2.59
CA THR A 94 18.63 -29.40 3.49
C THR A 94 19.30 -28.38 4.46
N ILE A 95 19.09 -28.62 5.77
CA ILE A 95 19.78 -28.18 7.02
C ILE A 95 19.32 -26.87 7.73
N PRO A 96 18.96 -26.95 9.03
CA PRO A 96 18.50 -25.82 9.83
C PRO A 96 19.68 -25.10 10.52
N LEU A 97 19.74 -23.77 10.41
CA LEU A 97 20.52 -22.95 11.34
C LEU A 97 19.62 -21.84 11.90
N ARG A 98 19.29 -22.01 13.18
CA ARG A 98 18.43 -21.15 13.97
C ARG A 98 19.24 -19.97 14.51
N LEU A 99 18.88 -18.74 14.17
CA LEU A 99 19.06 -17.56 15.04
C LEU A 99 17.91 -16.54 14.80
N PRO A 100 17.54 -15.74 15.82
CA PRO A 100 16.26 -15.07 15.94
C PRO A 100 16.37 -13.56 15.65
N ALA A 101 15.45 -13.01 14.86
CA ALA A 101 15.18 -11.57 14.86
C ALA A 101 13.86 -11.30 14.14
N GLY A 102 13.06 -10.42 14.72
CA GLY A 102 11.67 -10.18 14.34
C GLY A 102 11.53 -9.56 12.96
N ASN A 103 10.82 -10.26 12.10
CA ASN A 103 9.89 -9.68 11.15
C ASN A 103 8.93 -10.81 10.76
N GLN A 104 7.99 -11.16 11.65
CA GLN A 104 6.94 -12.10 11.29
C GLN A 104 6.00 -11.34 10.37
N GLU A 105 6.16 -11.53 9.06
CA GLU A 105 5.09 -11.39 8.10
C GLU A 105 3.94 -12.26 8.61
N GLN A 106 3.04 -11.65 9.39
CA GLN A 106 1.98 -12.37 10.09
C GLN A 106 1.03 -12.94 9.04
N GLN A 107 1.19 -14.23 8.78
CA GLN A 107 0.39 -15.05 7.88
C GLN A 107 -1.06 -14.58 7.84
N THR A 108 -1.49 -14.05 6.69
CA THR A 108 -2.87 -13.64 6.49
C THR A 108 -3.75 -14.88 6.41
N LEU A 109 -4.62 -15.09 7.40
CA LEU A 109 -5.56 -16.21 7.39
C LEU A 109 -6.56 -16.06 6.23
N THR A 110 -6.93 -17.19 5.63
CA THR A 110 -8.01 -17.22 4.63
C THR A 110 -9.33 -16.79 5.25
N PHE A 111 -10.25 -16.25 4.44
CA PHE A 111 -11.56 -15.78 4.93
C PHE A 111 -12.35 -16.90 5.64
N ALA A 112 -12.25 -18.14 5.15
CA ALA A 112 -12.90 -19.29 5.76
C ALA A 112 -12.35 -19.58 7.17
N GLN A 113 -11.03 -19.57 7.34
CA GLN A 113 -10.41 -19.74 8.67
C GLN A 113 -10.74 -18.58 9.61
N LEU A 114 -10.72 -17.35 9.10
CA LEU A 114 -11.06 -16.19 9.91
C LEU A 114 -12.50 -16.27 10.42
N LYS A 115 -13.44 -16.66 9.55
CA LYS A 115 -14.84 -16.89 9.92
C LYS A 115 -14.96 -17.95 11.01
N GLU A 116 -14.27 -19.07 10.85
CA GLU A 116 -14.28 -20.15 11.83
C GLU A 116 -13.75 -19.69 13.19
N LEU A 117 -12.64 -18.94 13.23
CA LEU A 117 -12.08 -18.41 14.48
C LEU A 117 -13.04 -17.45 15.18
N ILE A 118 -13.77 -16.62 14.42
CA ILE A 118 -14.81 -15.73 14.97
C ILE A 118 -15.99 -16.55 15.52
N GLU A 119 -16.46 -17.55 14.77
CA GLU A 119 -17.58 -18.42 15.18
C GLU A 119 -17.23 -19.25 16.43
N GLN A 120 -15.98 -19.69 16.56
CA GLN A 120 -15.48 -20.43 17.71
C GLN A 120 -15.09 -19.53 18.90
N GLY A 121 -15.19 -18.20 18.76
CA GLY A 121 -14.82 -17.24 19.80
C GLY A 121 -13.31 -17.13 20.05
N ARG A 122 -12.48 -17.66 19.15
CA ARG A 122 -11.00 -17.62 19.24
C ARG A 122 -10.46 -16.38 18.54
N THR A 123 -10.97 -15.22 18.94
CA THR A 123 -10.62 -13.92 18.34
C THR A 123 -9.20 -13.46 18.68
N ASP A 124 -8.58 -14.00 19.72
CA ASP A 124 -7.18 -13.70 20.09
C ASP A 124 -6.16 -14.30 19.11
N GLU A 125 -6.54 -15.31 18.34
CA GLU A 125 -5.70 -15.94 17.30
C GLU A 125 -5.76 -15.19 15.96
N ILE A 126 -6.61 -14.16 15.86
CA ILE A 126 -6.75 -13.35 14.64
C ILE A 126 -5.57 -12.38 14.54
N PRO A 127 -4.79 -12.41 13.44
CA PRO A 127 -3.70 -11.48 13.22
C PRO A 127 -4.17 -10.02 13.28
N ASN A 128 -3.36 -9.14 13.86
CA ASN A 128 -3.65 -7.71 14.02
C ASN A 128 -4.92 -7.35 14.81
N ASN A 129 -5.43 -8.27 15.65
CA ASN A 129 -6.54 -7.93 16.53
C ASN A 129 -6.08 -6.99 17.66
N LYS A 130 -6.39 -5.70 17.53
CA LYS A 130 -6.03 -4.69 18.55
C LYS A 130 -7.02 -4.74 19.69
N ILE A 131 -6.53 -4.98 20.91
CA ILE A 131 -7.33 -4.89 22.13
C ILE A 131 -7.66 -3.40 22.35
N ILE A 132 -8.93 -3.04 22.15
CA ILE A 132 -9.43 -1.72 22.50
C ILE A 132 -9.82 -1.77 23.99
N PRO A 133 -9.09 -1.08 24.89
CA PRO A 133 -9.48 -1.04 26.28
C PRO A 133 -10.85 -0.36 26.41
N ASN A 134 -11.74 -0.95 27.22
CA ASN A 134 -13.02 -0.34 27.58
C ASN A 134 -12.85 0.73 28.68
N VAL A 135 -11.84 1.57 28.50
CA VAL A 135 -11.46 2.63 29.43
C VAL A 135 -11.36 3.91 28.62
N LEU A 136 -12.09 4.94 29.05
CA LEU A 136 -11.97 6.27 28.46
C LEU A 136 -10.57 6.82 28.81
N SER A 137 -9.84 7.33 27.82
CA SER A 137 -8.51 7.91 28.02
C SER A 137 -8.55 8.94 29.15
N SER A 138 -7.65 8.79 30.13
CA SER A 138 -7.55 9.69 31.30
C SER A 138 -6.76 10.97 31.03
N ASP A 139 -6.32 11.17 29.79
CA ASP A 139 -5.50 12.31 29.39
C ASP A 139 -6.32 13.61 29.42
N THR A 140 -5.67 14.70 29.81
CA THR A 140 -6.27 16.03 29.73
C THR A 140 -6.60 16.38 28.27
N PRO A 141 -7.80 16.90 27.98
CA PRO A 141 -8.16 17.34 26.63
C PRO A 141 -7.12 18.29 26.05
N SER A 142 -6.82 18.16 24.75
CA SER A 142 -5.88 19.06 24.10
C SER A 142 -6.43 20.49 24.08
N GLU A 143 -5.69 21.43 24.64
CA GLU A 143 -5.97 22.86 24.53
C GLU A 143 -5.51 23.40 23.17
N SER A 144 -6.30 24.29 22.56
CA SER A 144 -5.96 24.93 21.29
C SER A 144 -4.84 25.95 21.49
N LYS A 145 -3.69 25.74 20.82
CA LYS A 145 -2.56 26.70 20.78
C LYS A 145 -2.65 27.70 19.63
N ALA A 146 -3.78 27.75 18.91
CA ALA A 146 -3.94 28.62 17.75
C ALA A 146 -4.10 30.09 18.19
N ASN A 147 -3.33 30.98 17.57
CA ASN A 147 -3.50 32.43 17.76
C ASN A 147 -4.83 32.87 17.12
N VAL A 148 -5.70 33.50 17.90
CA VAL A 148 -6.99 34.00 17.40
C VAL A 148 -6.71 35.17 16.45
N ARG A 149 -7.00 34.97 15.16
CA ARG A 149 -6.96 36.07 14.18
C ARG A 149 -8.02 37.09 14.56
N LYS A 150 -7.54 38.28 14.95
CA LYS A 150 -8.40 39.44 15.16
C LYS A 150 -9.15 39.78 13.88
N LYS A 151 -10.39 40.18 14.06
CA LYS A 151 -11.23 40.59 12.96
C LYS A 151 -10.87 42.02 12.57
N PRO A 152 -10.99 42.40 11.28
CA PRO A 152 -10.54 43.71 10.81
C PRO A 152 -11.26 44.89 11.49
N TRP A 153 -12.47 44.68 12.01
CA TRP A 153 -13.19 45.70 12.79
C TRP A 153 -12.62 45.92 14.20
N GLU A 154 -11.81 45.00 14.73
CA GLU A 154 -11.17 45.14 16.06
C GLU A 154 -9.88 45.97 16.02
N ILE A 155 -9.34 46.24 14.82
CA ILE A 155 -8.08 46.97 14.63
C ILE A 155 -8.35 48.49 14.53
N GLN A 156 -9.54 48.88 14.07
CA GLN A 156 -9.88 50.29 13.81
C GLN A 156 -10.40 51.04 15.05
N ALA A 157 -10.68 50.35 16.15
CA ALA A 157 -11.23 50.95 17.37
C ALA A 157 -10.16 51.36 18.40
N THR A 158 -8.87 51.25 18.08
CA THR A 158 -7.75 51.55 19.00
C THR A 158 -6.83 52.67 18.47
N ALA A 159 -7.40 53.68 17.84
CA ALA A 159 -6.72 54.94 17.50
C ALA A 159 -7.49 56.13 18.07
#